data_AF-A0A7S3EVV2-F1
#
_entry.id   AF-A0A7S3EVV2-F1
#
_cell.length_a   1.000
_cell.length_b   1.000
_cell.length_c   1.000
_cell.angle_alpha   90.00
_cell.angle_beta   90.00
_cell.angle_gamma   90.00
#
_symmetry.space_group_name_H-M   'P 1'
#
loop_
_entity.id
_entity.type
_entity.pdbx_description
1 polymer ?
#
loop_
_entity_poly.entity_id
_entity_poly.type
_entity_poly.pdbx_seq_one_letter_code
_entity_poly.pdbx_strand_id
1 'polypeptide(L)'
;GVDVESYLIKPVQRLCKYPLFFVQLLNYIPGHSPHREDVEACARLMTEVSQSINAQMRKEEQRKEESDRFLSLLRKMGEPMPQLATPERQLLLRFECALS
;
A
#
# COMPACT_ATOMS: atom_id res chain seq x y z
N GLY A 1 9.32 -12.57 -25.23
CA GLY A 1 8.03 -12.01 -24.76
C GLY A 1 8.23 -11.46 -23.37
N VAL A 2 7.52 -10.39 -23.01
CA VAL A 2 7.62 -9.82 -21.65
C VAL A 2 6.87 -10.71 -20.66
N ASP A 3 7.41 -10.89 -19.46
CA ASP A 3 6.85 -11.74 -18.41
C ASP A 3 5.45 -11.28 -17.95
N VAL A 4 4.57 -12.20 -17.56
CA VAL A 4 3.19 -11.94 -17.12
C VAL A 4 3.19 -11.01 -15.90
N GLU A 5 4.14 -11.16 -14.99
CA GLU A 5 4.30 -10.30 -13.82
C GLU A 5 4.43 -8.81 -14.21
N SER A 6 5.13 -8.52 -15.31
CA SER A 6 5.28 -7.15 -15.84
C SER A 6 3.97 -6.54 -16.36
N TYR A 7 2.97 -7.37 -16.69
CA TYR A 7 1.63 -6.89 -17.06
C TYR A 7 0.77 -6.63 -15.82
N LEU A 8 0.93 -7.43 -14.76
CA LEU A 8 0.15 -7.31 -13.53
C LEU A 8 0.41 -5.99 -12.79
N ILE A 9 1.61 -5.42 -12.93
CA ILE A 9 1.96 -4.13 -12.30
C ILE A 9 1.42 -2.90 -13.06
N LYS A 10 1.00 -3.05 -14.32
CA LYS A 10 0.59 -1.92 -15.19
C LYS A 10 -0.58 -1.08 -14.64
N PRO A 11 -1.63 -1.65 -14.01
CA PRO A 11 -2.73 -0.86 -13.44
C PRO A 11 -2.26 0.08 -12.33
N VAL A 12 -1.39 -0.40 -11.44
CA VAL A 12 -0.81 0.42 -10.36
C VAL A 12 0.04 1.53 -10.96
N GLN A 13 0.89 1.21 -11.95
CA GLN A 13 1.67 2.21 -12.67
C GLN A 13 0.79 3.26 -13.37
N ARG A 14 -0.35 2.85 -13.94
CA ARG A 14 -1.28 3.74 -14.62
C ARG A 14 -1.95 4.69 -13.63
N LEU A 15 -2.35 4.19 -12.47
CA LEU A 15 -2.93 4.99 -11.41
C LEU A 15 -2.01 6.12 -10.96
N CYS A 16 -0.73 5.80 -10.70
CA CYS A 16 0.28 6.79 -10.30
C CYS A 16 0.57 7.85 -11.39
N LYS A 17 0.23 7.59 -12.66
CA LYS A 17 0.43 8.52 -13.77
C LYS A 17 -0.73 9.51 -13.94
N TYR A 18 -1.93 9.20 -13.47
CA TYR A 18 -3.08 10.10 -13.63
C TYR A 18 -2.90 11.46 -12.95
N PRO A 19 -2.39 11.56 -11.71
CA PRO A 19 -2.12 12.85 -11.09
C PRO A 19 -1.19 13.71 -11.96
N LEU A 20 -0.09 13.13 -12.45
CA LEU A 20 0.89 13.82 -13.30
C LEU A 20 0.25 14.28 -14.62
N PHE A 21 -0.58 13.45 -15.21
CA PHE A 21 -1.30 13.76 -16.45
C PHE A 21 -2.23 14.96 -16.27
N PHE A 22 -3.07 14.98 -15.22
CA PHE A 22 -4.00 16.07 -15.00
C PHE A 22 -3.30 17.37 -14.60
N VAL A 23 -2.23 17.31 -13.81
CA VAL A 23 -1.39 18.48 -13.49
C VAL A 23 -0.76 19.06 -14.76
N GLN A 24 -0.23 18.22 -15.65
CA GLN A 24 0.32 18.69 -16.91
C GLN A 24 -0.75 19.27 -17.82
N LEU A 25 -1.93 18.65 -17.88
CA LEU A 25 -3.05 19.12 -18.70
C LEU A 25 -3.49 20.54 -18.28
N LEU A 26 -3.51 20.83 -16.97
CA LEU A 26 -3.85 22.17 -16.45
C LEU A 26 -2.93 23.29 -16.94
N ASN A 27 -1.68 22.97 -17.28
CA ASN A 27 -0.73 23.96 -17.80
C ASN A 27 -1.07 24.40 -19.24
N TYR A 28 -1.85 23.60 -19.97
CA TYR A 28 -2.26 23.90 -21.34
C TYR A 28 -3.70 24.41 -21.44
N ILE A 29 -4.46 24.43 -20.33
CA ILE A 29 -5.83 24.93 -20.31
C ILE A 29 -5.85 26.43 -19.97
N PRO A 30 -6.42 27.29 -20.84
CA PRO A 30 -6.57 28.71 -20.54
C PRO A 30 -7.33 28.96 -19.24
N GLY A 31 -6.94 29.99 -18.48
CA GLY A 31 -7.55 30.32 -17.19
C GLY A 31 -9.06 30.57 -17.21
N HIS A 32 -9.59 31.00 -18.35
CA HIS A 32 -11.01 31.32 -18.57
C HIS A 32 -11.83 30.13 -19.10
N SER A 33 -11.21 28.96 -19.27
CA SER A 33 -11.89 27.78 -19.78
C SER A 33 -12.88 27.24 -18.74
N PRO A 34 -14.14 26.95 -19.12
CA PRO A 34 -15.12 26.34 -18.21
C PRO A 34 -14.68 24.96 -17.71
N HIS A 35 -13.79 24.28 -18.44
CA HIS A 35 -13.30 22.94 -18.09
C HIS A 35 -12.12 22.95 -17.13
N ARG A 36 -11.59 24.13 -16.79
CA ARG A 36 -10.42 24.22 -15.91
C ARG A 36 -10.73 23.68 -14.51
N GLU A 37 -11.88 24.05 -13.96
CA GLU A 37 -12.31 23.63 -12.62
C GLU A 37 -12.49 22.10 -12.54
N ASP A 38 -13.10 21.50 -13.56
CA ASP A 38 -13.27 20.04 -13.65
C ASP A 38 -11.91 19.33 -13.64
N VAL A 39 -10.95 19.82 -14.42
CA VAL A 39 -9.61 19.22 -14.51
C VAL A 39 -8.83 19.41 -13.21
N GLU A 40 -9.00 20.55 -12.52
CA GLU A 40 -8.43 20.77 -11.19
C GLU A 40 -9.03 19.81 -10.16
N ALA A 41 -10.34 19.56 -10.21
CA ALA A 41 -10.99 18.56 -9.38
C ALA A 41 -10.48 17.13 -9.69
N CYS A 42 -10.34 16.77 -10.96
CA CYS A 42 -9.75 15.48 -11.36
C CYS A 42 -8.32 15.31 -10.85
N ALA A 43 -7.49 16.34 -10.93
CA ALA A 43 -6.11 16.30 -10.43
C ALA A 43 -6.07 16.02 -8.92
N ARG A 44 -6.93 16.69 -8.14
CA ARG A 44 -7.06 16.47 -6.69
C ARG A 44 -7.53 15.05 -6.38
N LEU A 45 -8.65 14.63 -6.97
CA LEU A 45 -9.23 13.30 -6.76
C LEU A 45 -8.24 12.18 -7.08
N MET A 46 -7.54 12.27 -8.21
CA MET A 46 -6.56 11.24 -8.59
C MET A 46 -5.36 11.21 -7.65
N THR A 47 -4.97 12.35 -7.09
CA THR A 47 -3.92 12.43 -6.08
C THR A 47 -4.37 11.72 -4.80
N GLU A 48 -5.59 12.00 -4.32
CA GLU A 48 -6.16 11.35 -3.14
C GLU A 48 -6.29 9.83 -3.31
N VAL A 49 -6.80 9.37 -4.45
CA VAL A 49 -6.91 7.92 -4.75
C VAL A 49 -5.54 7.26 -4.75
N SER A 50 -4.55 7.89 -5.40
CA SER A 50 -3.18 7.34 -5.45
C SER A 50 -2.56 7.27 -4.05
N GLN A 51 -2.76 8.28 -3.22
CA GLN A 51 -2.27 8.31 -1.83
C GLN A 51 -2.97 7.26 -0.96
N SER A 52 -4.28 7.12 -1.10
CA SER A 52 -5.08 6.12 -0.37
C SER A 52 -4.61 4.69 -0.67
N ILE A 53 -4.42 4.36 -1.95
CA ILE A 53 -3.95 3.05 -2.37
C ILE A 53 -2.52 2.80 -1.90
N ASN A 54 -1.62 3.77 -2.03
CA ASN A 54 -0.25 3.65 -1.50
C ASN A 54 -0.23 3.44 0.03
N ALA A 55 -1.11 4.11 0.77
CA ALA A 55 -1.25 3.91 2.21
C ALA A 55 -1.79 2.51 2.57
N GLN A 56 -2.76 2.00 1.81
CA GLN A 56 -3.28 0.65 1.99
C GLN A 56 -2.22 -0.41 1.71
N MET A 57 -1.47 -0.28 0.60
CA MET A 57 -0.38 -1.20 0.25
C MET A 57 0.68 -1.25 1.35
N ARG A 58 1.09 -0.08 1.88
CA ARG A 58 2.04 -0.02 3.00
C ARG A 58 1.53 -0.71 4.26
N LYS A 59 0.25 -0.56 4.59
CA LYS A 59 -0.37 -1.25 5.73
C LYS A 59 -0.39 -2.76 5.54
N GLU A 60 -0.62 -3.23 4.31
CA GLU A 60 -0.60 -4.65 3.99
C GLU A 60 0.81 -5.25 4.03
N GLU A 61 1.82 -4.52 3.53
CA GLU A 61 3.23 -4.88 3.65
C GLU A 61 3.66 -4.98 5.13
N GLN A 62 3.37 -3.95 5.93
CA GLN A 62 3.66 -3.97 7.37
C GLN A 62 3.01 -5.16 8.07
N ARG A 63 1.74 -5.46 7.76
CA ARG A 63 1.04 -6.62 8.33
C ARG A 63 1.70 -7.94 7.96
N LYS A 64 2.18 -8.08 6.71
CA LYS A 64 2.91 -9.27 6.26
C LYS A 64 4.24 -9.41 7.01
N GLU A 65 5.01 -8.33 7.11
CA GLU A 65 6.28 -8.31 7.84
C GLU A 65 6.11 -8.70 9.32
N GLU A 66 5.06 -8.16 9.97
CA GLU A 66 4.73 -8.51 11.36
C GLU A 66 4.32 -9.98 11.51
N SER A 67 3.53 -10.49 10.56
CA SER A 67 3.12 -11.90 10.54
C SER A 67 4.33 -12.82 10.36
N ASP A 68 5.21 -12.53 9.40
CA ASP A 68 6.44 -13.29 9.15
C ASP A 68 7.36 -13.26 10.37
N ARG A 69 7.47 -12.11 11.04
CA ARG A 69 8.24 -11.97 12.28
C ARG A 69 7.66 -12.83 13.39
N PHE A 70 6.34 -12.82 13.58
CA PHE A 70 5.68 -13.64 14.58
C PHE A 70 5.88 -15.14 14.31
N LEU A 71 5.71 -15.57 13.05
CA LEU A 71 5.99 -16.95 12.64
C LEU A 71 7.46 -17.34 12.89
N SER A 72 8.41 -16.43 12.65
CA SER A 72 9.82 -16.67 12.94
C SER A 72 10.12 -16.89 14.44
N LEU A 73 9.38 -16.22 15.32
CA LEU A 73 9.50 -16.39 16.78
C LEU A 73 8.90 -17.72 17.23
N LEU A 74 7.73 -18.09 16.71
CA LEU A 74 7.12 -19.40 16.98
C LEU A 74 8.08 -20.54 16.61
N ARG A 75 8.74 -20.45 15.44
CA ARG A 75 9.77 -21.43 15.04
C ARG A 75 10.95 -21.51 16.02
N LYS A 76 11.35 -20.40 16.64
CA LYS A 76 12.44 -20.38 17.63
C LYS A 76 12.05 -20.99 18.98
N MET A 77 10.76 -21.02 19.31
CA MET A 77 10.27 -21.57 20.58
C MET A 77 10.14 -23.10 20.59
N GLY A 78 10.51 -23.79 19.51
CA GLY A 78 10.57 -25.25 19.47
C GLY A 78 9.27 -25.88 18.98
N GLU A 79 8.51 -26.54 19.88
CA GLU A 79 7.35 -27.33 19.48
C GLU A 79 6.36 -26.50 18.63
N PRO A 80 5.86 -27.06 17.52
CA PRO A 80 4.87 -26.37 16.71
C PRO A 80 3.65 -26.11 17.58
N MET A 81 3.37 -24.83 17.84
CA MET A 81 2.11 -24.37 18.44
C MET A 81 1.18 -23.87 17.33
N PRO A 82 0.51 -24.77 16.58
CA PRO A 82 -0.35 -24.41 15.46
C PRO A 82 -1.49 -23.47 15.89
N GLN A 83 -1.95 -23.57 17.14
CA GLN A 83 -2.96 -22.68 17.70
C GLN A 83 -2.53 -21.21 17.73
N LEU A 84 -1.23 -20.90 17.75
CA LEU A 84 -0.73 -19.53 17.74
C LEU A 84 -0.58 -18.98 16.32
N ALA A 85 -0.35 -19.81 15.31
CA ALA A 85 -0.04 -19.41 13.93
C ALA A 85 -1.29 -19.08 13.08
N THR A 86 -2.42 -18.71 13.71
CA THR A 86 -3.64 -18.37 12.99
C THR A 86 -3.58 -16.93 12.45
N PRO A 87 -4.12 -16.64 11.25
CA PRO A 87 -4.02 -15.32 10.62
C PRO A 87 -4.72 -14.20 11.41
N GLU A 88 -5.64 -14.54 12.31
CA GLU A 88 -6.31 -13.60 13.21
C GLU A 88 -5.44 -13.17 14.40
N ARG A 89 -4.30 -13.83 14.65
CA ARG A 89 -3.42 -13.54 15.78
C ARG A 89 -2.25 -12.66 15.36
N GLN A 90 -1.99 -11.62 16.15
CA GLN A 90 -0.94 -10.64 15.90
C GLN A 90 -0.05 -10.44 17.13
N LEU A 91 1.24 -10.26 16.90
CA LEU A 91 2.19 -9.89 17.94
C LEU A 91 2.03 -8.40 18.26
N LEU A 92 1.39 -8.08 19.39
CA LEU A 92 1.15 -6.69 19.80
C LEU A 92 2.32 -6.07 20.56
N LEU A 93 2.97 -6.85 21.43
CA LEU A 93 4.00 -6.36 22.33
C LEU A 93 5.04 -7.46 22.57
N ARG A 94 6.30 -7.03 22.64
CA ARG A 94 7.41 -7.83 23.16
C ARG A 94 8.04 -7.09 24.32
N PHE A 95 8.20 -7.78 25.43
CA PHE A 95 8.87 -7.27 26.62
C PHE A 95 9.79 -8.34 27.19
N GLU A 96 10.76 -7.92 27.99
CA GLU A 96 11.66 -8.81 28.71
C GLU A 96 11.16 -8.95 30.14
N CYS A 97 11.18 -10.18 30.67
CA CYS A 97 10.76 -10.49 32.02
C CYS A 97 11.88 -11.32 32.69
N ALA A 98 12.34 -10.87 33.86
CA ALA A 98 13.24 -11.65 34.68
C ALA A 98 12.40 -12.68 35.47
N LEU A 99 12.64 -13.96 35.22
CA LEU A 99 12.10 -15.03 36.06
C LEU A 99 12.92 -15.07 37.35
N SER A 100 12.29 -14.67 38.46
CA SER A 100 12.83 -14.75 39.82
C SER A 100 12.84 -16.19 40.34
#